data_AF-A0A0P0YWB4-F1
#
_entry.id   AF-A0A0P0YWB4-F1
#
_cell.length_a   1.000
_cell.length_b   1.000
_cell.length_c   1.000
_cell.angle_alpha   90.00
_cell.angle_beta   90.00
_cell.angle_gamma   90.00
#
_symmetry.space_group_name_H-M   'P 1'
#
loop_
_entity.id
_entity.type
_entity.pdbx_description
1 polymer ?
#
loop_
_entity_poly.entity_id
_entity_poly.type
_entity_poly.pdbx_seq_one_letter_code
_entity_poly.pdbx_strand_id
1 'polypeptide(L)'
;MSALEESLRRALNLGDAADPEYRLSIYQASERALEKMLAEKAVPGNEAQERRLALAEAISRIEDDFEAGALPAGQADGSAPAHDAHDIDFADEDAGHRPSDQHADYESSLDRHPPRRGLVSMPTLIGIGVALFLVIALYVLSTIFQSGETVPAGDGGNAAQTGEAASPTNISWINVFSGANIETLSTPEGGRVEAITANGREAVRMQSPSGQTSEVMLAVGPGLVGEIAGSTVRVELTAGSPDSRAREFSVRCLFASNSICDRQRFVTSMQEEAFVFDIAVPGDAASPATLAIAPGVGGEGSDLDLFAVRMRVIG
;
A
#
# COMPACT_ATOMS: atom_id res chain seq x y z
N MET A 1 -1.57 21.64 2.54
CA MET A 1 -1.20 21.06 1.25
C MET A 1 0.23 20.57 1.33
N SER A 2 0.49 19.33 0.93
CA SER A 2 1.86 18.78 0.89
C SER A 2 2.59 19.27 -0.37
N ALA A 3 3.93 19.24 -0.37
CA ALA A 3 4.71 19.62 -1.57
C ALA A 3 4.41 18.73 -2.78
N LEU A 4 4.07 17.47 -2.53
CA LEU A 4 3.71 16.49 -3.54
C LEU A 4 2.31 16.76 -4.11
N GLU A 5 1.34 17.10 -3.25
CA GLU A 5 0.01 17.55 -3.67
C GLU A 5 0.08 18.81 -4.55
N GLU A 6 0.92 19.79 -4.18
CA GLU A 6 1.13 20.99 -4.98
C GLU A 6 1.74 20.67 -6.37
N SER A 7 2.67 19.72 -6.42
CA SER A 7 3.27 19.28 -7.69
C SER A 7 2.25 18.61 -8.62
N LEU A 8 1.37 17.77 -8.07
CA LEU A 8 0.29 17.12 -8.82
C LEU A 8 -0.72 18.14 -9.35
N ARG A 9 -1.16 19.08 -8.50
CA ARG A 9 -2.09 20.15 -8.92
C ARG A 9 -1.50 21.01 -10.03
N ARG A 10 -0.20 21.33 -9.97
CA ARG A 10 0.50 22.00 -11.07
C ARG A 10 0.47 21.19 -12.35
N ALA A 11 0.79 19.89 -12.28
CA ALA A 11 0.79 19.02 -13.45
C ALA A 11 -0.60 18.92 -14.09
N LEU A 12 -1.66 18.79 -13.28
CA LEU A 12 -3.04 18.75 -13.74
C LEU A 12 -3.47 20.06 -14.43
N ASN A 13 -3.02 21.21 -13.92
CA ASN A 13 -3.34 22.52 -14.51
C ASN A 13 -2.67 22.77 -15.88
N LEU A 14 -1.76 21.90 -16.34
CA LEU A 14 -1.14 22.00 -17.67
C LEU A 14 -2.05 21.46 -18.79
N GLY A 15 -3.14 20.75 -18.44
CA GLY A 15 -4.08 20.19 -19.41
C GLY A 15 -5.52 20.26 -18.90
N ASP A 16 -6.35 19.31 -19.32
CA ASP A 16 -7.77 19.29 -18.96
C ASP A 16 -7.99 18.51 -17.66
N ALA A 17 -7.76 19.17 -16.52
CA ALA A 17 -7.99 18.56 -15.22
C ALA A 17 -9.47 18.18 -14.97
N ALA A 18 -10.43 18.71 -15.73
CA ALA A 18 -11.83 18.32 -15.58
C ALA A 18 -12.09 16.91 -16.14
N ASP A 19 -11.30 16.47 -17.12
CA ASP A 19 -11.37 15.13 -17.70
C ASP A 19 -10.79 14.07 -16.73
N PRO A 20 -11.60 13.11 -16.25
CA PRO A 20 -11.12 12.03 -15.38
C PRO A 20 -10.02 11.16 -16.02
N GLU A 21 -10.06 10.93 -17.34
CA GLU A 21 -9.03 10.12 -18.01
C GLU A 21 -7.68 10.84 -18.03
N TYR A 22 -7.68 12.15 -18.28
CA TYR A 22 -6.48 12.98 -18.17
C TYR A 22 -5.91 12.96 -16.75
N ARG A 23 -6.74 13.15 -15.70
CA ARG A 23 -6.27 13.09 -14.31
C ARG A 23 -5.63 11.75 -13.97
N LEU A 24 -6.27 10.64 -14.36
CA LEU A 24 -5.75 9.29 -14.16
C LEU A 24 -4.37 9.12 -14.81
N SER A 25 -4.16 9.66 -16.01
CA SER A 25 -2.86 9.58 -16.70
C SER A 25 -1.73 10.29 -15.93
N ILE A 26 -2.02 11.44 -15.32
CA ILE A 26 -1.07 12.21 -14.50
C ILE A 26 -0.73 11.46 -13.22
N TYR A 27 -1.71 10.81 -12.58
CA TYR A 27 -1.46 10.00 -11.40
C TYR A 27 -0.59 8.79 -11.70
N GLN A 28 -0.89 8.05 -12.77
CA GLN A 28 -0.08 6.90 -13.20
C GLN A 28 1.35 7.31 -13.59
N ALA A 29 1.54 8.48 -14.21
CA ALA A 29 2.86 9.01 -14.49
C ALA A 29 3.62 9.35 -13.21
N SER A 30 2.94 9.93 -12.22
CA SER A 30 3.52 10.31 -10.93
C SER A 30 3.92 9.11 -10.08
N GLU A 31 3.10 8.04 -10.07
CA GLU A 31 3.44 6.77 -9.42
C GLU A 31 4.69 6.13 -10.03
N ARG A 32 4.75 6.06 -11.36
CA ARG A 32 5.94 5.52 -12.07
C ARG A 32 7.19 6.36 -11.77
N ALA A 33 7.07 7.68 -11.74
CA ALA A 33 8.18 8.57 -11.40
C ALA A 33 8.63 8.38 -9.94
N LEU A 34 7.69 8.21 -9.01
CA LEU A 34 7.99 7.89 -7.62
C LEU A 34 8.72 6.56 -7.49
N GLU A 35 8.21 5.49 -8.10
CA GLU A 35 8.86 4.17 -8.06
C GLU A 35 10.26 4.20 -8.65
N LYS A 36 10.45 4.88 -9.79
CA LYS A 36 11.78 5.05 -10.40
C LYS A 36 12.72 5.78 -9.44
N MET A 37 12.28 6.87 -8.83
CA MET A 37 13.09 7.62 -7.86
C MET A 37 13.42 6.79 -6.62
N LEU A 38 12.47 6.01 -6.09
CA LEU A 38 12.68 5.16 -4.91
C LEU A 38 13.72 4.07 -5.20
N ALA A 39 13.66 3.46 -6.40
CA ALA A 39 14.63 2.48 -6.87
C ALA A 39 16.01 3.11 -7.08
N GLU A 40 16.09 4.26 -7.74
CA GLU A 40 17.35 4.96 -8.03
C GLU A 40 18.06 5.41 -6.75
N LYS A 41 17.30 5.91 -5.76
CA LYS A 41 17.83 6.36 -4.47
C LYS A 41 18.05 5.24 -3.46
N ALA A 42 17.73 3.99 -3.81
CA ALA A 42 17.80 2.82 -2.92
C ALA A 42 17.15 3.09 -1.54
N VAL A 43 15.98 3.73 -1.55
CA VAL A 43 15.26 4.10 -0.32
C VAL A 43 14.83 2.83 0.42
N PRO A 44 15.06 2.72 1.75
CA PRO A 44 14.67 1.54 2.52
C PRO A 44 13.14 1.36 2.52
N GLY A 45 12.69 0.11 2.56
CA GLY A 45 11.29 -0.25 2.29
C GLY A 45 10.24 0.46 3.14
N ASN A 46 10.55 0.77 4.40
CA ASN A 46 9.66 1.53 5.29
C ASN A 46 9.48 2.99 4.85
N GLU A 47 10.58 3.68 4.51
CA GLU A 47 10.50 5.06 4.01
C GLU A 47 9.89 5.08 2.61
N ALA A 48 10.22 4.12 1.75
CA ALA A 48 9.61 3.97 0.43
C ALA A 48 8.09 3.81 0.53
N GLN A 49 7.61 3.03 1.50
CA GLN A 49 6.18 2.88 1.76
C GLN A 49 5.53 4.19 2.24
N GLU A 50 6.19 4.93 3.13
CA GLU A 50 5.69 6.24 3.57
C GLU A 50 5.54 7.22 2.40
N ARG A 51 6.49 7.23 1.45
CA ARG A 51 6.39 8.07 0.25
C ARG A 51 5.24 7.67 -0.66
N ARG A 52 4.96 6.37 -0.80
CA ARG A 52 3.81 5.86 -1.57
C ARG A 52 2.48 6.26 -0.93
N LEU A 53 2.38 6.11 0.39
CA LEU A 53 1.20 6.54 1.16
C LEU A 53 0.98 8.05 1.03
N ALA A 54 2.04 8.86 1.08
CA ALA A 54 1.94 10.30 0.89
C ALA A 54 1.45 10.69 -0.52
N LEU A 55 1.81 9.92 -1.56
CA LEU A 55 1.29 10.09 -2.92
C LEU A 55 -0.18 9.73 -3.01
N ALA A 56 -0.58 8.57 -2.48
CA ALA A 56 -1.97 8.13 -2.47
C ALA A 56 -2.89 9.13 -1.73
N GLU A 57 -2.45 9.63 -0.58
CA GLU A 57 -3.20 10.63 0.21
C GLU A 57 -3.34 11.96 -0.55
N ALA A 58 -2.29 12.39 -1.27
CA ALA A 58 -2.37 13.58 -2.10
C ALA A 58 -3.36 13.42 -3.26
N ILE A 59 -3.38 12.26 -3.93
CA ILE A 59 -4.33 11.95 -5.00
C ILE A 59 -5.76 11.96 -4.46
N SER A 60 -6.01 11.29 -3.33
CA SER A 60 -7.35 11.26 -2.70
C SER A 60 -7.87 12.67 -2.40
N ARG A 61 -7.06 13.55 -1.79
CA ARG A 61 -7.45 14.93 -1.52
C ARG A 61 -7.78 15.72 -2.79
N ILE A 62 -7.05 15.47 -3.87
CA ILE A 62 -7.28 16.15 -5.14
C ILE A 62 -8.60 15.68 -5.76
N GLU A 63 -8.88 14.37 -5.76
CA GLU A 63 -10.16 13.85 -6.27
C GLU A 63 -11.34 14.31 -5.43
N ASP A 64 -11.22 14.36 -4.10
CA ASP A 64 -12.25 14.91 -3.21
C ASP A 64 -12.61 16.35 -3.58
N ASP A 65 -11.62 17.18 -3.94
CA ASP A 65 -11.84 18.55 -4.40
C ASP A 65 -12.56 18.59 -5.76
N PHE A 66 -12.20 17.71 -6.69
CA PHE A 66 -12.88 17.61 -7.99
C PHE A 66 -14.32 17.11 -7.84
N GLU A 67 -14.58 16.14 -6.96
CA GLU A 67 -15.94 15.66 -6.63
C GLU A 67 -16.79 16.74 -5.94
N ALA A 68 -16.17 17.54 -5.07
CA ALA A 68 -16.81 18.69 -4.42
C ALA A 68 -17.10 19.86 -5.38
N GLY A 69 -16.69 19.76 -6.65
CA GLY A 69 -16.83 20.82 -7.64
C GLY A 69 -15.91 22.01 -7.39
N ALA A 70 -14.89 21.85 -6.54
CA ALA A 70 -13.82 22.82 -6.35
C ALA A 70 -12.85 22.72 -7.52
N LEU A 71 -13.32 23.14 -8.70
CA LEU A 71 -12.44 23.33 -9.85
C LEU A 71 -11.39 24.38 -9.45
N PRO A 72 -10.08 24.13 -9.65
CA PRO A 72 -9.14 25.23 -9.66
C PRO A 72 -9.62 26.20 -10.73
N ALA A 73 -9.74 27.48 -10.36
CA ALA A 73 -10.01 28.55 -11.31
C ALA A 73 -8.86 28.60 -12.33
N GLY A 74 -8.97 27.79 -13.38
CA GLY A 74 -8.04 27.74 -14.48
C GLY A 74 -8.16 29.03 -15.26
N GLN A 75 -7.16 29.89 -15.09
CA GLN A 75 -6.88 30.96 -16.03
C GLN A 75 -6.47 30.27 -17.34
N ALA A 76 -7.46 30.04 -18.19
CA ALA A 76 -7.27 29.56 -19.55
C ALA A 76 -6.50 30.64 -20.31
N ASP A 77 -5.22 30.39 -20.57
CA ASP A 77 -4.54 31.04 -21.68
C ASP A 77 -3.58 30.04 -22.32
N GLY A 78 -3.81 29.79 -23.61
CA GLY A 78 -2.79 29.24 -24.52
C GLY A 78 -2.87 27.75 -24.85
N SER A 79 -3.72 27.43 -25.83
CA SER A 79 -3.48 26.48 -26.93
C SER A 79 -2.72 25.19 -26.67
N ALA A 80 -3.46 24.08 -26.72
CA ALA A 80 -2.95 22.73 -26.90
C ALA A 80 -2.04 22.61 -28.14
N PRO A 81 -1.03 21.73 -28.08
CA PRO A 81 -0.66 20.91 -29.22
C PRO A 81 -1.06 19.45 -28.95
N ALA A 82 -1.79 18.87 -29.90
CA ALA A 82 -1.89 17.43 -30.02
C ALA A 82 -0.53 16.89 -30.48
N HIS A 83 0.10 15.99 -29.72
CA HIS A 83 1.21 15.20 -30.25
C HIS A 83 1.25 13.78 -29.70
N ASP A 84 1.48 12.88 -30.65
CA ASP A 84 1.73 11.45 -30.57
C ASP A 84 2.82 11.05 -29.58
N ALA A 85 2.74 9.78 -29.20
CA ALA A 85 3.72 9.02 -28.46
C ALA A 85 5.18 9.33 -28.88
N HIS A 86 5.96 9.87 -27.95
CA HIS A 86 7.41 9.73 -27.98
C HIS A 86 8.03 9.64 -26.59
N ASP A 87 8.93 8.65 -26.46
CA ASP A 87 9.86 8.45 -25.37
C ASP A 87 10.55 9.77 -24.98
N ILE A 88 10.61 10.06 -23.68
CA ILE A 88 11.50 11.09 -23.17
C ILE A 88 12.61 10.40 -22.38
N ASP A 89 13.77 10.35 -23.02
CA ASP A 89 15.08 10.12 -22.41
C ASP A 89 15.50 11.36 -21.63
N PHE A 90 16.00 11.17 -20.41
CA PHE A 90 16.53 12.25 -19.58
C PHE A 90 18.00 11.98 -19.33
N ALA A 91 18.83 12.58 -20.17
CA ALA A 91 20.25 12.81 -19.90
C ALA A 91 20.50 14.31 -19.77
N ASP A 92 21.11 14.66 -18.64
CA ASP A 92 22.14 15.68 -18.41
C ASP A 92 21.95 17.08 -19.05
N GLU A 93 21.85 18.12 -18.21
CA GLU A 93 22.74 19.28 -18.37
C GLU A 93 22.74 20.23 -17.17
N ASP A 94 23.93 20.31 -16.58
CA ASP A 94 24.49 21.37 -15.75
C ASP A 94 24.53 22.71 -16.51
N ALA A 95 24.06 23.80 -15.88
CA ALA A 95 24.69 25.14 -15.97
C ALA A 95 23.85 26.19 -15.23
N GLY A 96 24.51 26.88 -14.29
CA GLY A 96 23.90 27.89 -13.44
C GLY A 96 23.53 29.21 -14.11
N HIS A 97 22.61 29.92 -13.47
CA HIS A 97 22.56 31.38 -13.49
C HIS A 97 21.92 31.92 -12.21
N ARG A 98 22.70 32.72 -11.49
CA ARG A 98 22.28 33.73 -10.49
C ARG A 98 22.76 35.08 -11.07
N PRO A 99 22.35 36.26 -10.57
CA PRO A 99 21.22 36.60 -9.68
C PRO A 99 20.44 37.86 -10.15
N SER A 100 19.36 38.23 -9.46
CA SER A 100 19.05 39.65 -9.22
C SER A 100 18.12 39.86 -8.03
N ASP A 101 18.51 40.83 -7.22
CA ASP A 101 17.89 41.34 -5.99
C ASP A 101 16.46 41.89 -6.19
N GLN A 102 15.61 41.77 -5.16
CA GLN A 102 14.95 42.94 -4.55
C GLN A 102 14.08 42.60 -3.34
N HIS A 103 13.99 43.61 -2.46
CA HIS A 103 13.09 43.80 -1.31
C HIS A 103 13.52 43.17 0.01
N ALA A 104 13.36 43.83 1.15
CA ALA A 104 13.15 45.24 1.50
C ALA A 104 13.34 45.33 3.01
N ASP A 105 13.69 46.53 3.45
CA ASP A 105 13.85 47.03 4.80
C ASP A 105 12.87 46.47 5.85
N TYR A 106 13.41 46.13 7.04
CA TYR A 106 12.74 46.45 8.29
C TYR A 106 13.77 46.82 9.37
N GLU A 107 13.41 47.84 10.14
CA GLU A 107 14.29 48.63 10.96
C GLU A 107 14.72 47.99 12.28
N SER A 108 15.98 48.30 12.60
CA SER A 108 16.58 48.54 13.92
C SER A 108 15.62 48.93 15.05
N SER A 109 15.74 48.23 16.19
CA SER A 109 15.71 48.87 17.51
C SER A 109 16.64 48.15 18.50
N LEU A 110 17.45 48.97 19.15
CA LEU A 110 18.57 48.69 20.04
C LEU A 110 18.12 48.22 21.43
N ASP A 111 18.92 47.40 22.13
CA ASP A 111 19.68 47.90 23.29
C ASP A 111 20.66 46.89 23.91
N ARG A 112 21.70 47.43 24.55
CA ARG A 112 22.92 46.77 25.06
C ARG A 112 22.94 46.63 26.60
N HIS A 113 23.51 45.50 27.04
CA HIS A 113 24.51 45.31 28.12
C HIS A 113 24.11 45.00 29.62
N PRO A 114 25.02 44.32 30.39
CA PRO A 114 24.75 43.33 31.47
C PRO A 114 25.09 43.86 32.90
N PRO A 115 25.11 43.10 34.05
CA PRO A 115 26.15 42.09 34.42
C PRO A 115 25.87 40.99 35.52
N ARG A 116 26.70 39.92 35.50
CA ARG A 116 27.44 39.18 36.58
C ARG A 116 26.80 38.41 37.79
N ARG A 117 27.23 37.13 37.85
CA ARG A 117 27.75 36.27 38.96
C ARG A 117 26.81 35.59 39.98
N GLY A 118 26.90 34.25 40.02
CA GLY A 118 26.58 33.40 41.18
C GLY A 118 26.80 31.91 40.88
N LEU A 119 27.66 31.26 41.66
CA LEU A 119 28.24 29.92 41.47
C LEU A 119 27.60 28.94 42.47
N VAL A 120 26.98 27.83 42.02
CA VAL A 120 26.87 26.57 42.80
C VAL A 120 26.84 25.37 41.84
N SER A 121 27.73 24.42 42.13
CA SER A 121 28.01 23.14 41.48
C SER A 121 26.93 22.08 41.70
N MET A 122 26.58 21.29 40.67
CA MET A 122 25.93 19.98 40.85
C MET A 122 26.18 19.00 39.69
N PRO A 123 27.37 18.38 39.52
CA PRO A 123 27.66 17.46 38.43
C PRO A 123 27.78 15.99 38.88
N THR A 124 26.80 15.43 39.60
CA THR A 124 26.85 14.01 40.02
C THR A 124 25.64 13.15 39.67
N LEU A 125 24.54 13.72 39.15
CA LEU A 125 23.36 12.92 38.77
C LEU A 125 23.26 12.61 37.26
N ILE A 126 23.95 13.35 36.39
CA ILE A 126 23.92 13.10 34.93
C ILE A 126 24.87 11.94 34.54
N GLY A 127 25.99 11.77 35.25
CA GLY A 127 26.96 10.72 34.93
C GLY A 127 26.43 9.30 35.10
N ILE A 128 25.55 9.08 36.08
CA ILE A 128 24.97 7.75 36.37
C ILE A 128 23.97 7.34 35.27
N GLY A 129 23.16 8.30 34.78
CA GLY A 129 22.23 8.04 33.67
C GLY A 129 22.94 7.69 32.36
N VAL A 130 24.03 8.40 32.05
CA VAL A 130 24.83 8.13 30.84
C VAL A 130 25.55 6.78 30.93
N ALA A 131 26.06 6.41 32.10
CA ALA A 131 26.69 5.09 32.30
C ALA A 131 25.68 3.94 32.15
N LEU A 132 24.48 4.06 32.71
CA LEU A 132 23.41 3.07 32.54
C LEU A 132 22.97 2.95 31.08
N PHE A 133 22.81 4.08 30.39
CA PHE A 133 22.46 4.09 28.97
C PHE A 133 23.53 3.42 28.11
N LEU A 134 24.82 3.64 28.38
CA LEU A 134 25.91 3.01 27.64
C LEU A 134 25.99 1.50 27.88
N VAL A 135 25.70 1.01 29.09
CA VAL A 135 25.65 -0.43 29.40
C VAL A 135 24.47 -1.09 28.67
N ILE A 136 23.30 -0.45 28.67
CA ILE A 136 22.11 -0.96 27.96
C ILE A 136 22.36 -0.93 26.44
N ALA A 137 22.95 0.14 25.91
CA ALA A 137 23.31 0.25 24.50
C ALA A 137 24.32 -0.83 24.08
N LEU A 138 25.34 -1.10 24.90
CA LEU A 138 26.31 -2.18 24.66
C LEU A 138 25.68 -3.58 24.71
N TYR A 139 24.72 -3.80 25.61
CA TYR A 139 23.97 -5.05 25.66
C TYR A 139 23.14 -5.28 24.40
N VAL A 140 22.40 -4.26 23.93
CA VAL A 140 21.63 -4.32 22.67
C VAL A 140 22.55 -4.52 21.46
N LEU A 141 23.70 -3.82 21.41
CA LEU A 141 24.68 -4.01 20.34
C LEU A 141 25.21 -5.45 20.29
N SER A 142 25.45 -6.08 21.45
CA SER A 142 25.92 -7.46 21.51
C SER A 142 24.93 -8.50 20.95
N THR A 143 23.62 -8.21 21.01
CA THR A 143 22.58 -9.09 20.43
C THR A 143 22.47 -9.01 18.91
N ILE A 144 22.88 -7.88 18.30
CA ILE A 144 22.83 -7.69 16.85
C ILE A 144 24.04 -8.34 16.16
N PHE A 145 25.19 -8.43 16.84
CA PHE A 145 26.43 -8.97 16.29
C PHE A 145 26.62 -10.50 16.48
N GLN A 146 25.68 -11.21 17.12
CA GLN A 146 25.76 -12.68 17.29
C GLN A 146 25.07 -13.49 16.18
N SER A 147 24.30 -12.88 15.28
CA SER A 147 23.74 -13.57 14.11
C SER A 147 24.66 -13.42 12.89
N GLY A 148 25.85 -14.02 12.98
CA GLY A 148 26.77 -14.18 11.85
C GLY A 148 27.02 -15.66 11.61
N GLU A 149 26.06 -16.35 10.97
CA GLU A 149 26.27 -17.73 10.54
C GLU A 149 27.02 -17.74 9.21
N THR A 150 28.20 -18.34 9.24
CA THR A 150 29.19 -18.41 8.16
C THR A 150 28.75 -19.41 7.09
N VAL A 151 28.68 -18.99 5.83
CA VAL A 151 28.68 -19.90 4.66
C VAL A 151 30.09 -19.87 4.05
N PRO A 152 30.77 -21.03 3.88
CA PRO A 152 32.14 -21.06 3.40
C PRO A 152 32.23 -20.80 1.89
N ALA A 153 33.29 -20.08 1.50
CA ALA A 153 33.68 -19.87 0.12
C ALA A 153 34.19 -21.19 -0.51
N GLY A 154 33.61 -21.55 -1.65
CA GLY A 154 34.11 -22.58 -2.57
C GLY A 154 34.56 -21.93 -3.89
N ASP A 155 35.76 -22.31 -4.32
CA ASP A 155 36.58 -21.74 -5.38
C ASP A 155 36.13 -22.10 -6.81
N GLY A 156 36.25 -21.13 -7.72
CA GLY A 156 36.59 -21.25 -9.15
C GLY A 156 35.86 -22.25 -10.05
N GLY A 157 34.92 -21.75 -10.87
CA GLY A 157 34.48 -22.41 -12.10
C GLY A 157 33.42 -21.63 -12.87
N ASN A 158 33.79 -21.06 -14.02
CA ASN A 158 32.89 -20.36 -14.94
C ASN A 158 31.61 -21.15 -15.25
N ALA A 159 30.45 -20.57 -14.93
CA ALA A 159 29.19 -20.77 -15.66
C ALA A 159 28.34 -19.49 -15.58
N ALA A 160 28.18 -18.87 -16.73
CA ALA A 160 27.18 -17.90 -17.17
C ALA A 160 26.30 -17.14 -16.14
N GLN A 161 26.33 -15.82 -16.31
CA GLN A 161 25.16 -14.96 -16.18
C GLN A 161 23.92 -15.61 -16.81
N THR A 162 22.81 -15.59 -16.08
CA THR A 162 21.52 -15.28 -16.68
C THR A 162 20.95 -14.08 -15.92
N GLY A 163 20.62 -13.03 -16.68
CA GLY A 163 19.55 -12.16 -16.23
C GLY A 163 18.25 -12.93 -16.41
N GLU A 164 17.35 -12.84 -15.46
CA GLU A 164 15.95 -13.17 -15.70
C GLU A 164 15.24 -11.80 -15.80
N ALA A 165 14.80 -11.29 -16.97
CA ALA A 165 13.95 -11.94 -17.94
C ALA A 165 13.09 -12.98 -17.22
N ALA A 166 11.99 -12.54 -16.59
CA ALA A 166 10.99 -13.43 -16.04
C ALA A 166 10.60 -14.45 -17.11
N SER A 167 11.21 -15.64 -17.03
CA SER A 167 10.66 -16.84 -17.60
C SER A 167 9.55 -17.29 -16.65
N PRO A 168 8.41 -17.76 -17.17
CA PRO A 168 7.23 -18.05 -16.37
C PRO A 168 7.56 -19.21 -15.41
N THR A 169 6.78 -19.34 -14.34
CA THR A 169 6.76 -20.48 -13.38
C THR A 169 7.59 -20.33 -12.09
N ASN A 170 7.23 -19.38 -11.23
CA ASN A 170 7.14 -19.54 -9.76
C ASN A 170 6.56 -18.24 -9.16
N ILE A 171 5.23 -18.15 -9.09
CA ILE A 171 4.57 -16.97 -8.53
C ILE A 171 4.70 -17.03 -7.00
N SER A 172 5.53 -16.15 -6.43
CA SER A 172 5.52 -15.85 -4.98
C SER A 172 4.13 -15.37 -4.55
N TRP A 173 3.71 -15.61 -3.30
CA TRP A 173 2.39 -15.19 -2.81
C TRP A 173 2.05 -13.74 -3.22
N ILE A 174 0.99 -13.60 -4.02
CA ILE A 174 0.40 -12.33 -4.44
C ILE A 174 -0.63 -11.92 -3.40
N ASN A 175 -0.52 -10.69 -2.90
CA ASN A 175 -1.50 -10.13 -1.98
C ASN A 175 -2.69 -9.58 -2.78
N VAL A 176 -3.86 -10.18 -2.62
CA VAL A 176 -5.10 -9.80 -3.31
C VAL A 176 -5.91 -8.82 -2.48
N PHE A 177 -5.89 -8.99 -1.16
CA PHE A 177 -6.59 -8.15 -0.20
C PHE A 177 -5.79 -8.03 1.09
N SER A 178 -5.84 -6.85 1.70
CA SER A 178 -5.43 -6.63 3.09
C SER A 178 -6.51 -5.84 3.82
N GLY A 179 -6.61 -5.99 5.14
CA GLY A 179 -7.58 -5.29 5.97
C GLY A 179 -7.54 -3.76 5.89
N ALA A 180 -6.47 -3.18 5.32
CA ALA A 180 -6.33 -1.75 5.03
C ALA A 180 -7.18 -1.27 3.84
N ASN A 181 -7.58 -2.18 2.94
CA ASN A 181 -8.09 -1.87 1.60
C ASN A 181 -9.59 -2.20 1.48
N ILE A 182 -10.42 -1.60 2.34
CA ILE A 182 -11.88 -1.85 2.38
C ILE A 182 -12.59 -1.49 1.06
N GLU A 183 -12.05 -0.54 0.29
CA GLU A 183 -12.58 -0.07 -0.99
C GLU A 183 -12.61 -1.13 -2.10
N THR A 184 -11.84 -2.21 -1.93
CA THR A 184 -11.86 -3.37 -2.84
C THR A 184 -13.05 -4.31 -2.60
N LEU A 185 -13.80 -4.06 -1.52
CA LEU A 185 -14.96 -4.83 -1.11
C LEU A 185 -16.26 -4.12 -1.50
N SER A 186 -17.26 -4.90 -1.86
CA SER A 186 -18.62 -4.41 -2.12
C SER A 186 -19.67 -5.36 -1.54
N THR A 187 -20.86 -4.84 -1.26
CA THR A 187 -21.95 -5.60 -0.63
C THR A 187 -23.25 -5.46 -1.44
N PRO A 188 -23.29 -5.95 -2.70
CA PRO A 188 -24.42 -5.70 -3.60
C PRO A 188 -25.71 -6.40 -3.18
N GLU A 189 -25.61 -7.52 -2.47
CA GLU A 189 -26.76 -8.27 -1.93
C GLU A 189 -27.12 -7.85 -0.49
N GLY A 190 -26.60 -6.70 -0.05
CA GLY A 190 -26.72 -6.23 1.34
C GLY A 190 -25.59 -6.74 2.23
N GLY A 191 -25.75 -6.51 3.53
CA GLY A 191 -24.67 -6.66 4.50
C GLY A 191 -23.93 -5.35 4.76
N ARG A 192 -22.98 -5.38 5.68
CA ARG A 192 -22.17 -4.23 6.09
C ARG A 192 -20.71 -4.64 6.16
N VAL A 193 -19.83 -3.76 5.70
CA VAL A 193 -18.40 -3.82 5.91
C VAL A 193 -17.96 -2.61 6.74
N GLU A 194 -17.05 -2.82 7.69
CA GLU A 194 -16.51 -1.76 8.54
C GLU A 194 -15.01 -2.01 8.75
N ALA A 195 -14.19 -0.98 8.54
CA ALA A 195 -12.77 -1.05 8.82
C ALA A 195 -12.56 -1.03 10.35
N ILE A 196 -11.80 -1.99 10.86
CA ILE A 196 -11.53 -2.16 12.28
C ILE A 196 -10.06 -2.50 12.53
N THR A 197 -9.66 -2.46 13.79
CA THR A 197 -8.41 -3.08 14.24
C THR A 197 -8.75 -4.28 15.13
N ALA A 198 -8.36 -5.48 14.72
CA ALA A 198 -8.54 -6.72 15.46
C ALA A 198 -7.18 -7.39 15.67
N ASN A 199 -6.91 -7.91 16.87
CA ASN A 199 -5.63 -8.57 17.21
C ASN A 199 -4.37 -7.73 16.89
N GLY A 200 -4.46 -6.40 16.94
CA GLY A 200 -3.36 -5.49 16.58
C GLY A 200 -3.07 -5.39 15.08
N ARG A 201 -3.98 -5.88 14.22
CA ARG A 201 -3.91 -5.80 12.76
C ARG A 201 -5.15 -5.10 12.21
N GLU A 202 -4.98 -4.42 11.08
CA GLU A 202 -6.10 -3.89 10.31
C GLU A 202 -6.91 -5.04 9.71
N ALA A 203 -8.23 -4.95 9.81
CA ALA A 203 -9.17 -5.94 9.33
C ALA A 203 -10.46 -5.26 8.88
N VAL A 204 -11.28 -5.97 8.10
CA VAL A 204 -12.63 -5.55 7.77
C VAL A 204 -13.63 -6.48 8.46
N ARG A 205 -14.51 -5.91 9.29
CA ARG A 205 -15.64 -6.63 9.86
C ARG A 205 -16.76 -6.69 8.84
N MET A 206 -17.09 -7.91 8.42
CA MET A 206 -18.21 -8.20 7.55
C MET A 206 -19.40 -8.64 8.40
N GLN A 207 -20.59 -8.11 8.13
CA GLN A 207 -21.81 -8.46 8.86
C GLN A 207 -22.97 -8.72 7.89
N SER A 208 -23.59 -9.89 7.98
CA SER A 208 -24.83 -10.19 7.28
C SER A 208 -26.05 -9.65 8.02
N PRO A 209 -27.11 -9.22 7.31
CA PRO A 209 -28.37 -8.81 7.93
C PRO A 209 -29.02 -9.99 8.67
N SER A 210 -29.71 -9.69 9.77
CA SER A 210 -30.38 -10.72 10.58
C SER A 210 -31.34 -11.59 9.75
N GLY A 211 -31.20 -12.91 9.87
CA GLY A 211 -32.06 -13.88 9.17
C GLY A 211 -31.79 -13.99 7.66
N GLN A 212 -30.73 -13.38 7.16
CA GLN A 212 -30.32 -13.43 5.76
C GLN A 212 -28.86 -13.83 5.66
N THR A 213 -28.48 -14.39 4.50
CA THR A 213 -27.09 -14.56 4.11
C THR A 213 -26.79 -13.49 3.08
N SER A 214 -25.69 -12.75 3.26
CA SER A 214 -25.22 -11.77 2.29
C SER A 214 -23.79 -12.10 1.87
N GLU A 215 -23.48 -11.96 0.58
CA GLU A 215 -22.12 -12.14 0.06
C GLU A 215 -21.40 -10.78 0.01
N VAL A 216 -20.22 -10.71 0.64
CA VAL A 216 -19.25 -9.62 0.46
C VAL A 216 -18.37 -9.97 -0.73
N MET A 217 -18.32 -9.09 -1.71
CA MET A 217 -17.61 -9.28 -2.98
C MET A 217 -16.25 -8.59 -2.95
N LEU A 218 -15.19 -9.38 -2.98
CA LEU A 218 -13.81 -8.91 -3.19
C LEU A 218 -13.48 -8.97 -4.67
N ALA A 219 -13.24 -7.81 -5.28
CA ALA A 219 -12.85 -7.73 -6.68
C ALA A 219 -11.39 -8.18 -6.90
N VAL A 220 -11.19 -9.03 -7.90
CA VAL A 220 -9.88 -9.47 -8.38
C VAL A 220 -9.68 -8.93 -9.79
N GLY A 221 -8.73 -8.01 -9.93
CA GLY A 221 -8.50 -7.28 -11.17
C GLY A 221 -8.11 -8.18 -12.36
N PRO A 222 -8.44 -7.76 -13.59
CA PRO A 222 -8.18 -8.56 -14.80
C PRO A 222 -6.68 -8.82 -15.04
N GLY A 223 -5.79 -7.97 -14.54
CA GLY A 223 -4.34 -8.18 -14.61
C GLY A 223 -3.91 -9.44 -13.86
N LEU A 224 -4.34 -9.60 -12.60
CA LEU A 224 -4.05 -10.79 -11.80
C LEU A 224 -4.74 -12.03 -12.39
N VAL A 225 -6.00 -11.89 -12.83
CA VAL A 225 -6.72 -13.00 -13.48
C VAL A 225 -5.98 -13.51 -14.71
N GLY A 226 -5.49 -12.60 -15.57
CA GLY A 226 -4.71 -12.96 -16.76
C GLY A 226 -3.40 -13.66 -16.41
N GLU A 227 -2.75 -13.28 -15.31
CA GLU A 227 -1.50 -13.91 -14.85
C GLU A 227 -1.70 -15.35 -14.36
N ILE A 228 -2.84 -15.63 -13.73
CA ILE A 228 -3.15 -16.94 -13.16
C ILE A 228 -4.03 -17.83 -14.07
N ALA A 229 -4.42 -17.33 -15.24
CA ALA A 229 -5.27 -18.06 -16.18
C ALA A 229 -4.64 -19.40 -16.57
N GLY A 230 -5.46 -20.46 -16.59
CA GLY A 230 -5.03 -21.82 -16.93
C GLY A 230 -4.17 -22.52 -15.86
N SER A 231 -3.87 -21.86 -14.75
CA SER A 231 -3.04 -22.40 -13.67
C SER A 231 -3.89 -22.98 -12.54
N THR A 232 -3.28 -23.84 -11.72
CA THR A 232 -3.85 -24.18 -10.41
C THR A 232 -3.34 -23.18 -9.38
N VAL A 233 -4.25 -22.51 -8.68
CA VAL A 233 -3.94 -21.47 -7.72
C VAL A 233 -4.30 -21.93 -6.31
N ARG A 234 -3.37 -21.74 -5.38
CA ARG A 234 -3.63 -21.86 -3.96
C ARG A 234 -4.04 -20.50 -3.41
N VAL A 235 -5.24 -20.44 -2.86
CA VAL A 235 -5.77 -19.28 -2.15
C VAL A 235 -5.58 -19.49 -0.66
N GLU A 236 -5.09 -18.47 0.03
CA GLU A 236 -5.17 -18.39 1.48
C GLU A 236 -6.00 -17.17 1.89
N LEU A 237 -7.03 -17.41 2.68
CA LEU A 237 -7.90 -16.41 3.27
C LEU A 237 -7.69 -16.40 4.78
N THR A 238 -7.26 -15.28 5.33
CA THR A 238 -7.12 -15.11 6.78
C THR A 238 -8.36 -14.40 7.32
N ALA A 239 -9.12 -15.09 8.17
CA ALA A 239 -10.35 -14.58 8.76
C ALA A 239 -10.50 -15.04 10.22
N GLY A 240 -11.42 -14.44 10.97
CA GLY A 240 -11.59 -14.76 12.38
C GLY A 240 -12.95 -14.39 12.96
N SER A 241 -13.22 -14.98 14.13
CA SER A 241 -14.40 -14.72 14.94
C SER A 241 -14.16 -13.53 15.88
N PRO A 242 -14.96 -12.46 15.78
CA PRO A 242 -14.85 -11.26 16.62
C PRO A 242 -14.93 -11.52 18.13
N ASP A 243 -15.64 -12.56 18.54
CA ASP A 243 -15.99 -12.85 19.93
C ASP A 243 -15.56 -14.26 20.36
N SER A 244 -14.70 -14.91 19.57
CA SER A 244 -14.25 -16.29 19.79
C SER A 244 -15.38 -17.34 19.86
N ARG A 245 -16.60 -17.00 19.42
CA ARG A 245 -17.67 -18.00 19.24
C ARG A 245 -17.54 -18.63 17.86
N ALA A 246 -17.92 -19.90 17.73
CA ALA A 246 -17.88 -20.59 16.44
C ALA A 246 -18.77 -19.88 15.42
N ARG A 247 -18.17 -19.50 14.29
CA ARG A 247 -18.83 -18.88 13.12
C ARG A 247 -18.61 -19.78 11.91
N GLU A 248 -19.66 -19.99 11.12
CA GLU A 248 -19.52 -20.62 9.82
C GLU A 248 -19.60 -19.54 8.73
N PHE A 249 -18.72 -19.64 7.74
CA PHE A 249 -18.73 -18.77 6.56
C PHE A 249 -18.49 -19.59 5.31
N SER A 250 -18.84 -19.04 4.15
CA SER A 250 -18.57 -19.68 2.87
C SER A 250 -17.89 -18.77 1.87
N VAL A 251 -17.16 -19.37 0.94
CA VAL A 251 -16.43 -18.69 -0.14
C VAL A 251 -16.85 -19.27 -1.48
N ARG A 252 -17.10 -18.38 -2.45
CA ARG A 252 -17.29 -18.72 -3.86
C ARG A 252 -16.33 -17.90 -4.72
N CYS A 253 -15.87 -18.50 -5.80
CA CYS A 253 -14.87 -17.94 -6.71
C CYS A 253 -15.56 -17.72 -8.05
N LEU A 254 -15.99 -16.50 -8.30
CA LEU A 254 -16.80 -16.12 -9.45
C LEU A 254 -15.89 -15.61 -10.56
N PHE A 255 -16.05 -16.17 -11.75
CA PHE A 255 -15.45 -15.68 -12.98
C PHE A 255 -16.59 -15.33 -13.92
N ALA A 256 -16.75 -14.04 -14.21
CA ALA A 256 -18.01 -13.50 -14.71
C ALA A 256 -19.18 -13.93 -13.79
N SER A 257 -20.16 -14.68 -14.28
CA SER A 257 -21.31 -15.16 -13.50
C SER A 257 -21.21 -16.62 -13.05
N ASN A 258 -20.12 -17.32 -13.39
CA ASN A 258 -19.95 -18.73 -13.09
C ASN A 258 -19.03 -18.91 -11.88
N SER A 259 -19.43 -19.76 -10.94
CA SER A 259 -18.57 -20.16 -9.81
C SER A 259 -17.67 -21.29 -10.27
N ILE A 260 -16.35 -21.12 -10.19
CA ILE A 260 -15.36 -22.17 -10.56
C ILE A 260 -14.88 -22.97 -9.36
N CYS A 261 -15.02 -22.42 -8.15
CA CYS A 261 -14.95 -23.20 -6.93
C CYS A 261 -16.38 -23.46 -6.46
N ASP A 262 -16.69 -24.69 -6.07
CA ASP A 262 -17.89 -24.98 -5.29
C ASP A 262 -17.88 -24.11 -4.03
N ARG A 263 -19.06 -23.87 -3.44
CA ARG A 263 -19.19 -23.10 -2.20
C ARG A 263 -18.41 -23.80 -1.07
N GLN A 264 -17.18 -23.33 -0.84
CA GLN A 264 -16.31 -23.82 0.22
C GLN A 264 -16.88 -23.33 1.54
N ARG A 265 -17.04 -24.21 2.52
CA ARG A 265 -17.56 -23.88 3.85
C ARG A 265 -16.46 -24.07 4.88
N PHE A 266 -16.30 -23.08 5.74
CA PHE A 266 -15.31 -23.07 6.80
C PHE A 266 -15.98 -22.72 8.12
N VAL A 267 -15.39 -23.18 9.23
CA VAL A 267 -15.81 -22.83 10.58
C VAL A 267 -14.59 -22.31 11.31
N THR A 268 -14.75 -21.23 12.07
CA THR A 268 -13.72 -20.74 12.98
C THR A 268 -14.30 -20.25 14.29
N SER A 269 -13.61 -20.54 15.38
CA SER A 269 -13.80 -19.88 16.68
C SER A 269 -12.55 -19.09 17.08
N MET A 270 -11.50 -19.10 16.25
CA MET A 270 -10.28 -18.35 16.51
C MET A 270 -10.50 -16.90 16.10
N GLN A 271 -9.87 -15.96 16.80
CA GLN A 271 -9.96 -14.54 16.45
C GLN A 271 -9.19 -14.21 15.16
N GLU A 272 -8.29 -15.09 14.72
CA GLU A 272 -7.54 -15.01 13.46
C GLU A 272 -7.04 -16.42 13.08
N GLU A 273 -7.39 -16.89 11.89
CA GLU A 273 -7.05 -18.21 11.37
C GLU A 273 -6.90 -18.16 9.84
N ALA A 274 -5.97 -18.94 9.29
CA ALA A 274 -5.70 -19.02 7.86
C ALA A 274 -6.35 -20.25 7.23
N PHE A 275 -7.21 -20.03 6.23
CA PHE A 275 -7.90 -21.06 5.46
C PHE A 275 -7.28 -21.18 4.09
N VAL A 276 -6.85 -22.38 3.71
CA VAL A 276 -6.14 -22.64 2.46
C VAL A 276 -6.97 -23.60 1.61
N PHE A 277 -7.17 -23.25 0.34
CA PHE A 277 -7.85 -24.09 -0.64
C PHE A 277 -7.27 -23.86 -2.04
N ASP A 278 -7.42 -24.85 -2.92
CA ASP A 278 -6.89 -24.81 -4.28
C ASP A 278 -8.03 -24.65 -5.28
N ILE A 279 -7.81 -23.86 -6.35
CA ILE A 279 -8.76 -23.64 -7.44
C ILE A 279 -8.06 -23.86 -8.79
N ALA A 280 -8.79 -24.44 -9.75
CA ALA A 280 -8.33 -24.55 -11.13
C ALA A 280 -8.90 -23.39 -11.95
N VAL A 281 -8.05 -22.45 -12.37
CA VAL A 281 -8.49 -21.28 -13.14
C VAL A 281 -8.62 -21.64 -14.62
N PRO A 282 -9.75 -21.32 -15.27
CA PRO A 282 -9.89 -21.55 -16.71
C PRO A 282 -8.80 -20.85 -17.54
N GLY A 283 -8.33 -21.48 -18.61
CA GLY A 283 -7.30 -20.90 -19.49
C GLY A 283 -7.78 -19.69 -20.31
N ASP A 284 -9.10 -19.57 -20.50
CA ASP A 284 -9.76 -18.47 -21.19
C ASP A 284 -10.29 -17.40 -20.22
N ALA A 285 -9.90 -17.46 -18.95
CA ALA A 285 -10.25 -16.45 -17.95
C ALA A 285 -9.62 -15.09 -18.31
N ALA A 286 -10.44 -14.19 -18.87
CA ALA A 286 -10.04 -12.83 -19.20
C ALA A 286 -10.90 -11.76 -18.49
N SER A 287 -12.02 -12.17 -17.88
CA SER A 287 -12.88 -11.26 -17.12
C SER A 287 -12.38 -11.09 -15.69
N PRO A 288 -12.66 -9.95 -15.03
CA PRO A 288 -12.44 -9.81 -13.60
C PRO A 288 -13.08 -10.96 -12.83
N ALA A 289 -12.39 -11.43 -11.81
CA ALA A 289 -12.90 -12.44 -10.90
C ALA A 289 -13.36 -11.79 -9.61
N THR A 290 -14.24 -12.47 -8.88
CA THR A 290 -14.75 -12.00 -7.59
C THR A 290 -14.71 -13.13 -6.59
N LEU A 291 -14.12 -12.90 -5.42
CA LEU A 291 -14.30 -13.77 -4.26
C LEU A 291 -15.53 -13.30 -3.50
N ALA A 292 -16.59 -14.10 -3.51
CA ALA A 292 -17.81 -13.84 -2.76
C ALA A 292 -17.74 -14.58 -1.41
N ILE A 293 -17.70 -13.82 -0.31
CA ILE A 293 -17.53 -14.31 1.06
C ILE A 293 -18.83 -14.07 1.83
N ALA A 294 -19.48 -15.13 2.30
CA ALA A 294 -20.73 -15.05 3.05
C ALA A 294 -20.50 -15.42 4.52
N PRO A 295 -20.51 -14.46 5.46
CA PRO A 295 -20.46 -14.75 6.89
C PRO A 295 -21.81 -15.31 7.40
N GLY A 296 -21.75 -16.09 8.49
CA GLY A 296 -22.94 -16.56 9.22
C GLY A 296 -23.82 -17.55 8.45
N VAL A 297 -23.26 -18.30 7.49
CA VAL A 297 -24.03 -19.34 6.79
C VAL A 297 -24.44 -20.42 7.78
N GLY A 298 -25.73 -20.54 8.09
CA GLY A 298 -26.22 -21.45 9.13
C GLY A 298 -26.88 -20.76 10.32
N GLY A 299 -26.85 -19.41 10.36
CA GLY A 299 -27.74 -18.61 11.23
C GLY A 299 -27.19 -18.28 12.62
N GLU A 300 -26.05 -18.85 13.01
CA GLU A 300 -25.35 -18.44 14.22
C GLU A 300 -24.18 -17.52 13.87
N GLY A 301 -24.26 -16.30 14.39
CA GLY A 301 -23.18 -15.35 14.29
C GLY A 301 -22.94 -14.84 12.87
N SER A 302 -23.61 -13.75 12.53
CA SER A 302 -23.60 -13.15 11.19
C SER A 302 -22.40 -12.24 10.90
N ASP A 303 -21.43 -12.14 11.81
CA ASP A 303 -20.22 -11.34 11.66
C ASP A 303 -18.93 -12.17 11.58
N LEU A 304 -17.98 -11.71 10.76
CA LEU A 304 -16.67 -12.30 10.50
C LEU A 304 -15.64 -11.18 10.24
N ASP A 305 -14.45 -11.28 10.82
CA ASP A 305 -13.34 -10.36 10.56
C ASP A 305 -12.45 -10.93 9.44
N LEU A 306 -12.18 -10.13 8.40
CA LEU A 306 -11.30 -10.48 7.27
C LEU A 306 -9.99 -9.69 7.35
N PHE A 307 -8.86 -10.39 7.36
CA PHE A 307 -7.53 -9.79 7.52
C PHE A 307 -6.74 -9.73 6.22
N ALA A 308 -6.77 -10.81 5.43
CA ALA A 308 -5.98 -10.91 4.20
C ALA A 308 -6.54 -11.96 3.25
N VAL A 309 -6.31 -11.76 1.95
CA VAL A 309 -6.44 -12.80 0.93
C VAL A 309 -5.18 -12.78 0.08
N ARG A 310 -4.54 -13.94 -0.06
CA ARG A 310 -3.36 -14.11 -0.91
C ARG A 310 -3.50 -15.30 -1.83
N MET A 311 -2.80 -15.27 -2.96
CA MET A 311 -2.86 -16.30 -3.99
C MET A 311 -1.47 -16.66 -4.48
N ARG A 312 -1.26 -17.91 -4.87
CA ARG A 312 -0.04 -18.32 -5.59
C ARG A 312 -0.35 -19.44 -6.57
N VAL A 313 0.37 -19.48 -7.68
CA VAL A 313 0.31 -20.63 -8.61
C VAL A 313 1.09 -21.81 -8.03
N ILE A 314 0.52 -23.01 -8.12
CA ILE A 314 1.11 -24.25 -7.58
C ILE A 314 1.30 -25.35 -8.63
N GLY A 315 1.01 -25.08 -9.91
CA GLY A 315 1.14 -26.03 -11.00
C GLY A 315 1.06 -25.35 -12.35
#